data_AF-A0A1B1AIU9-F1
#
_entry.id   AF-A0A1B1AIU9-F1
#
_cell.length_a   1.000
_cell.length_b   1.000
_cell.length_c   1.000
_cell.angle_alpha   90.00
_cell.angle_beta   90.00
_cell.angle_gamma   90.00
#
_symmetry.space_group_name_H-M   'P 1'
#
loop_
_entity.id
_entity.type
_entity.pdbx_description
1 polymer ?
#
loop_
_entity_poly.entity_id
_entity_poly.type
_entity_poly.pdbx_seq_one_letter_code
_entity_poly.pdbx_strand_id
1 'polypeptide(L)'
;MLGLAPKPQTKTPPPAKRWRNYYRVYHVLTLYRVGTVFPGIHAGPDAFPSQELAEQHASNFLAAFNPPGRYIMDFVGAFPEGDAAN
;
A
#
# COMPACT_ATOMS: atom_id res chain seq x y z
N MET A 1 -1.81 -41.17 -39.07
CA MET A 1 -0.95 -40.29 -38.24
C MET A 1 -1.87 -39.39 -37.42
N LEU A 2 -1.96 -39.61 -36.10
CA LEU A 2 -2.84 -38.85 -35.21
C LEU A 2 -2.14 -37.54 -34.83
N GLY A 3 -2.70 -36.41 -35.27
CA GLY A 3 -2.22 -35.08 -34.92
C GLY A 3 -2.51 -34.76 -33.46
N LEU A 4 -1.48 -34.74 -32.62
CA LEU A 4 -1.56 -34.19 -31.26
C LEU A 4 -1.78 -32.68 -31.35
N ALA A 5 -2.97 -32.23 -30.94
CA ALA A 5 -3.22 -30.83 -30.69
C ALA A 5 -2.27 -30.31 -29.59
N PRO A 6 -1.71 -29.09 -29.72
CA PRO A 6 -0.79 -28.55 -28.73
C PRO A 6 -1.50 -28.35 -27.39
N LYS A 7 -0.85 -28.79 -26.30
CA LYS A 7 -1.30 -28.55 -24.92
C LYS A 7 -1.53 -27.05 -24.69
N PRO A 8 -2.61 -26.65 -24.00
CA PRO A 8 -2.79 -25.26 -23.60
C PRO A 8 -1.62 -24.87 -22.68
N GLN A 9 -0.79 -23.92 -23.12
CA GLN A 9 0.15 -23.25 -22.24
C GLN A 9 -0.65 -22.44 -21.23
N THR A 10 -0.64 -22.87 -19.97
CA THR A 10 -1.09 -22.06 -18.84
C THR A 10 -0.22 -20.82 -18.79
N LYS A 11 -0.65 -19.72 -19.42
CA LYS A 11 -0.05 -18.41 -19.21
C LYS A 11 -0.29 -18.06 -17.75
N THR A 12 0.74 -18.14 -16.92
CA THR A 12 0.69 -17.60 -15.57
C THR A 12 0.31 -16.12 -15.72
N PRO A 13 -0.81 -15.66 -15.13
CA PRO A 13 -1.15 -14.25 -15.20
C PRO A 13 0.01 -13.44 -14.60
N PRO A 14 0.34 -12.27 -15.18
CA PRO A 14 1.34 -11.40 -14.58
C PRO A 14 0.92 -11.08 -13.13
N PRO A 15 1.89 -10.91 -12.20
CA PRO A 15 1.57 -10.58 -10.81
C PRO A 15 0.66 -9.35 -10.79
N ALA A 16 -0.45 -9.45 -10.06
CA ALA A 16 -1.42 -8.37 -9.98
C ALA A 16 -0.73 -7.09 -9.49
N LYS A 17 -0.98 -5.96 -10.16
CA LYS A 17 -0.46 -4.66 -9.76
C LYS A 17 -1.01 -4.33 -8.38
N ARG A 18 -0.15 -4.35 -7.37
CA ARG A 18 -0.49 -3.98 -5.99
C ARG A 18 -0.20 -2.52 -5.76
N TRP A 19 -0.95 -1.88 -4.87
CA TRP A 19 -0.82 -0.49 -4.49
C TRP A 19 -0.47 -0.37 -3.01
N ARG A 20 0.33 0.62 -2.64
CA ARG A 20 0.77 0.85 -1.27
C ARG A 20 0.62 2.32 -0.91
N ASN A 21 0.07 2.58 0.26
CA ASN A 21 -0.07 3.92 0.80
C ASN A 21 1.27 4.44 1.32
N TYR A 22 1.49 5.74 1.20
CA TYR A 22 2.62 6.43 1.81
C TYR A 22 2.11 7.52 2.73
N TYR A 23 2.78 7.65 3.87
CA TYR A 23 2.39 8.55 4.93
C TYR A 23 3.57 9.41 5.37
N ARG A 24 3.32 10.70 5.57
CA ARG A 24 4.26 11.59 6.23
C ARG A 24 4.00 11.53 7.72
N VAL A 25 5.00 11.13 8.48
CA VAL A 25 4.98 11.03 9.93
C VAL A 25 5.69 12.24 10.52
N TYR A 26 5.08 12.93 11.48
CA TYR A 26 5.65 14.13 12.12
C TYR A 26 6.31 13.86 13.48
N HIS A 27 5.93 12.76 14.13
CA HIS A 27 6.41 12.40 15.46
C HIS A 27 6.96 10.98 15.50
N VAL A 28 7.79 10.65 16.49
CA VAL A 28 8.17 9.25 16.73
C VAL A 28 6.94 8.49 17.21
N LEU A 29 6.60 7.39 16.53
CA LEU A 29 5.43 6.57 16.84
C LEU A 29 5.81 5.13 17.05
N THR A 30 5.30 4.53 18.12
CA THR A 30 5.39 3.08 18.32
C THR A 30 4.10 2.45 17.81
N LEU A 31 4.12 1.99 16.56
CA LEU A 31 2.99 1.32 15.92
C LEU A 31 3.16 -0.19 16.07
N TYR A 32 2.29 -0.87 16.82
CA TYR A 32 2.38 -2.32 17.12
C TYR A 32 2.86 -3.18 15.94
N ARG A 33 2.22 -3.04 14.77
CA ARG A 33 2.48 -3.88 13.59
C ARG A 33 3.74 -3.49 12.80
N VAL A 34 4.22 -2.26 12.98
CA VAL A 34 5.27 -1.65 12.15
C VAL A 34 6.52 -1.28 12.96
N GLY A 35 6.49 -1.47 14.28
CA GLY A 35 7.55 -1.09 15.20
C GLY A 35 7.59 0.43 15.45
N THR A 36 8.78 0.94 15.75
CA THR A 36 9.00 2.38 15.94
C THR A 36 9.23 3.05 14.58
N VAL A 37 8.37 4.01 14.25
CA VAL A 37 8.45 4.81 13.03
C VAL A 37 8.92 6.21 13.39
N PHE A 38 9.94 6.68 12.68
CA PHE A 38 10.52 8.01 12.88
C PHE A 38 9.85 9.05 11.97
N PRO A 39 9.97 10.36 12.25
CA PRO A 39 9.49 11.38 11.33
C PRO A 39 10.07 11.21 9.90
N GLY A 40 9.23 11.38 8.89
CA GLY A 40 9.61 11.12 7.48
C GLY A 40 8.46 10.54 6.66
N ILE A 41 8.73 10.20 5.40
CA ILE A 41 7.75 9.53 4.51
C ILE A 41 7.99 8.02 4.60
N HIS A 42 6.94 7.29 4.92
CA HIS A 42 6.99 5.83 5.12
C HIS A 42 5.90 5.14 4.33
N ALA A 43 6.23 3.97 3.79
CA ALA A 43 5.25 3.09 3.20
C ALA A 43 4.38 2.46 4.30
N GLY A 44 3.07 2.40 4.07
CA GLY A 44 2.13 1.69 4.90
C GLY A 44 2.37 0.18 4.87
N PRO A 45 1.90 -0.57 5.88
CA PRO A 45 2.19 -1.99 6.02
C PRO A 45 1.45 -2.86 4.99
N ASP A 46 0.28 -2.43 4.55
CA ASP A 46 -0.61 -3.23 3.70
C ASP A 46 -0.49 -2.87 2.21
N ALA A 47 -0.77 -3.87 1.36
CA ALA A 47 -0.84 -3.74 -0.09
C ALA A 47 -2.28 -3.97 -0.56
N PHE A 48 -2.72 -3.17 -1.52
CA PHE A 48 -4.09 -3.11 -2.00
C PHE A 48 -4.20 -3.51 -3.47
N PRO A 49 -5.34 -4.07 -3.92
CA PRO A 49 -5.53 -4.47 -5.30
C PRO A 49 -5.83 -3.30 -6.25
N SER A 50 -6.18 -2.12 -5.73
CA SER A 50 -6.38 -0.89 -6.52
C SER A 50 -5.96 0.36 -5.74
N GLN A 51 -5.80 1.48 -6.45
CA GLN A 51 -5.46 2.77 -5.86
C GLN A 51 -6.59 3.28 -4.96
N GLU A 52 -7.83 3.18 -5.43
CA GLU A 52 -9.01 3.70 -4.73
C GLU A 52 -9.22 3.01 -3.38
N LEU A 53 -9.00 1.69 -3.32
CA LEU A 53 -9.07 0.95 -2.06
C LEU A 53 -7.95 1.34 -1.10
N ALA A 54 -6.76 1.62 -1.64
CA ALA A 54 -5.63 2.10 -0.86
C ALA A 54 -5.95 3.47 -0.24
N GLU A 55 -6.45 4.41 -1.03
CA GLU A 55 -6.84 5.75 -0.61
C GLU A 55 -8.01 5.74 0.40
N GLN A 56 -9.05 4.94 0.15
CA GLN A 56 -10.16 4.78 1.08
C GLN A 56 -9.69 4.24 2.43
N HIS A 57 -8.81 3.22 2.41
CA HIS A 57 -8.22 2.69 3.62
C HIS A 57 -7.36 3.75 4.34
N ALA A 58 -6.60 4.56 3.60
CA ALA A 58 -5.79 5.64 4.18
C ALA A 58 -6.65 6.70 4.89
N SER A 59 -7.75 7.12 4.28
CA SER A 59 -8.69 8.07 4.89
C SER A 59 -9.25 7.51 6.21
N ASN A 60 -9.71 6.26 6.21
CA ASN A 60 -10.24 5.62 7.41
C ASN A 60 -9.18 5.48 8.51
N PHE A 61 -7.95 5.10 8.13
CA PHE A 61 -6.83 4.98 9.05
C PHE A 61 -6.47 6.32 9.69
N LEU A 62 -6.35 7.39 8.89
CA LEU A 62 -6.00 8.72 9.41
C LEU A 62 -7.10 9.32 10.28
N ALA A 63 -8.37 9.08 9.97
CA ALA A 63 -9.47 9.50 10.84
C ALA A 63 -9.41 8.84 12.23
N ALA A 64 -8.94 7.60 12.30
CA ALA A 64 -8.74 6.90 13.58
C ALA A 64 -7.44 7.33 14.30
N PHE A 65 -6.41 7.70 13.55
CA PHE A 65 -5.07 7.94 14.09
C PHE A 65 -4.79 9.42 14.41
N ASN A 66 -5.44 10.36 13.72
CA ASN A 66 -5.41 11.79 13.99
C ASN A 66 -6.73 12.24 14.64
N PRO A 67 -6.90 12.10 15.97
CA PRO A 67 -8.05 12.68 16.64
C PRO A 67 -8.04 14.21 16.51
N PRO A 68 -9.19 14.89 16.68
CA PRO A 68 -9.28 16.34 16.60
C PRO A 68 -8.20 17.04 17.43
N GLY A 69 -7.49 17.98 16.80
CA GLY A 69 -6.41 18.75 17.44
C GLY A 69 -5.03 18.06 17.47
N ARG A 70 -4.87 16.88 16.85
CA ARG A 70 -3.58 16.22 16.68
C ARG A 70 -3.27 15.97 15.20
N TYR A 71 -2.07 16.35 14.79
CA TYR A 71 -1.53 16.10 13.44
C TYR A 71 -0.31 15.21 13.56
N ILE A 72 -0.55 13.90 13.59
CA ILE A 72 0.50 12.92 13.83
C ILE A 72 1.06 12.40 12.49
N MET A 73 0.18 12.23 11.51
CA MET A 73 0.49 11.63 10.22
C MET A 73 -0.38 12.21 9.11
N ASP A 74 0.15 12.39 7.90
CA ASP A 74 -0.63 12.79 6.73
C ASP A 74 -0.50 11.76 5.60
N PHE A 75 -1.53 11.64 4.76
CA PHE A 75 -1.48 10.83 3.55
C PHE A 75 -0.70 11.58 2.46
N VAL A 76 0.30 10.93 1.89
CA VAL A 76 1.10 11.47 0.78
C VAL A 76 0.56 11.00 -0.57
N GLY A 77 0.11 9.75 -0.64
CA GLY A 77 -0.41 9.16 -1.87
C GLY A 77 -0.39 7.63 -1.83
N ALA A 78 -1.07 7.02 -2.80
CA ALA A 78 -1.03 5.59 -3.05
C ALA A 78 -0.28 5.34 -4.36
N PHE A 79 0.74 4.48 -4.33
CA PHE A 79 1.58 4.19 -5.49
C PHE A 79 1.62 2.68 -5.76
N PRO A 80 1.81 2.25 -7.01
CA PRO A 80 2.05 0.84 -7.32
C PRO A 80 3.26 0.29 -6.56
N GLU A 81 3.24 -0.98 -6.13
CA GLU A 81 4.42 -1.62 -5.56
C GLU A 81 5.56 -1.60 -6.59
N GLY A 82 6.68 -0.95 -6.22
CA GLY A 82 7.82 -0.71 -7.11
C GLY A 82 7.97 0.77 -7.51
N ASP A 83 6.89 1.54 -7.44
CA ASP A 83 6.90 2.99 -7.53
C ASP A 83 6.82 3.57 -6.11
N ALA A 84 7.72 4.51 -5.79
CA ALA A 84 7.79 5.13 -4.46
C ALA A 84 7.51 6.63 -4.54
N ALA A 85 7.03 7.19 -3.43
CA ALA A 85 6.90 8.63 -3.25
C ALA A 85 8.30 9.25 -3.02
N ASN A 86 9.06 9.45 -4.09
CA ASN A 86 10.31 10.22 -4.10
C ASN A 86 10.19 11.38 -5.07
#